data_AF-A0A6M8NR17-F1
#
_entry.id   AF-A0A6M8NR17-F1
#
_cell.length_a   1.000
_cell.length_b   1.000
_cell.length_c   1.000
_cell.angle_alpha   90.00
_cell.angle_beta   90.00
_cell.angle_gamma   90.00
#
_symmetry.space_group_name_H-M   'P 1'
#
loop_
_entity.id
_entity.type
_entity.pdbx_description
1 polymer ?
#
loop_
_entity_poly.entity_id
_entity_poly.type
_entity_poly.pdbx_seq_one_letter_code
_entity_poly.pdbx_strand_id
1 'polypeptide(L)'
;MEITNTIFETLLTKNNFKKKEFAQYSKIPYNTVVGWRKKGYVPAYAMVILKDMIYRKKLDEETEQTLKRNIQPIINQNHKLTKNEENRLKSVFWGTNFTTDDILKGIKEKNQKILKKIEENLPLNLQKQILGKLNYA
;
A
#
# COMPACT_ATOMS: atom_id res chain seq x y z
N MET A 1 33.58 -27.33 -6.07
CA MET A 1 33.41 -26.19 -6.99
C MET A 1 33.65 -24.92 -6.20
N GLU A 2 34.68 -24.16 -6.53
CA GLU A 2 35.01 -22.93 -5.82
C GLU A 2 34.23 -21.75 -6.42
N ILE A 3 33.52 -20.98 -5.59
CA ILE A 3 32.78 -19.80 -6.01
C ILE A 3 33.67 -18.61 -5.74
N THR A 4 34.02 -17.87 -6.79
CA THR A 4 34.83 -16.66 -6.66
C THR A 4 34.06 -15.60 -5.89
N ASN A 5 34.75 -14.88 -5.01
CA ASN A 5 34.15 -13.80 -4.22
C ASN A 5 33.45 -12.76 -5.13
N THR A 6 33.96 -12.52 -6.33
CA THR A 6 33.37 -11.61 -7.32
C THR A 6 31.90 -11.94 -7.62
N ILE A 7 31.56 -13.21 -7.83
CA ILE A 7 30.18 -13.62 -8.14
C ILE A 7 29.24 -13.31 -6.97
N PHE A 8 29.69 -13.60 -5.74
CA PHE A 8 28.93 -13.32 -4.52
C PHE A 8 28.68 -11.82 -4.33
N GLU A 9 29.72 -10.99 -4.51
CA GLU A 9 29.62 -9.53 -4.43
C GLU A 9 28.67 -8.97 -5.50
N THR A 10 28.81 -9.41 -6.76
CA THR A 10 27.94 -8.98 -7.86
C THR A 10 26.48 -9.30 -7.57
N LEU A 11 26.19 -10.49 -7.02
CA LEU A 11 24.82 -10.88 -6.68
C LEU A 11 24.24 -10.07 -5.53
N LEU A 12 25.04 -9.73 -4.52
CA LEU A 12 24.61 -8.83 -3.46
C LEU A 12 24.24 -7.45 -4.02
N THR A 13 25.14 -6.83 -4.80
CA THR A 13 24.89 -5.51 -5.39
C THR A 13 23.69 -5.51 -6.32
N LYS A 14 23.56 -6.51 -7.21
CA LYS A 14 22.45 -6.60 -8.17
C LYS A 14 21.09 -6.68 -7.48
N ASN A 15 21.01 -7.33 -6.31
CA ASN A 15 19.76 -7.47 -5.56
C ASN A 15 19.62 -6.42 -4.43
N ASN A 16 20.48 -5.39 -4.44
CA ASN A 16 20.52 -4.31 -3.46
C ASN A 16 20.62 -4.82 -2.01
N PHE A 17 21.49 -5.81 -1.77
CA PHE A 17 21.78 -6.36 -0.45
C PHE A 17 23.14 -5.90 0.05
N LYS A 18 23.20 -5.60 1.35
CA LYS A 18 24.45 -5.36 2.07
C LYS A 18 24.96 -6.67 2.68
N LYS A 19 26.28 -6.81 2.79
CA LYS A 19 26.91 -7.94 3.50
C LYS A 19 26.41 -8.13 4.93
N LYS A 20 26.09 -7.03 5.62
CA LYS A 20 25.53 -7.05 6.97
C LYS A 20 24.15 -7.71 7.01
N GLU A 21 23.32 -7.42 6.01
CA GLU A 21 21.99 -8.02 5.86
C GLU A 21 22.11 -9.50 5.54
N PHE A 22 23.02 -9.87 4.63
CA PHE A 22 23.32 -11.26 4.34
C PHE A 22 23.83 -12.02 5.58
N ALA A 23 24.74 -11.42 6.35
CA ALA A 23 25.26 -12.00 7.59
C ALA A 23 24.14 -12.27 8.62
N GLN A 24 23.24 -11.29 8.80
CA GLN A 24 22.08 -11.42 9.67
C GLN A 24 21.14 -12.54 9.20
N TYR A 25 20.84 -12.57 7.90
CA TYR A 25 19.94 -13.57 7.30
C TYR A 25 20.51 -14.99 7.39
N SER A 26 21.78 -15.16 7.02
CA SER A 26 22.48 -16.45 6.99
C SER A 26 22.92 -16.96 8.36
N LYS A 27 22.84 -16.11 9.40
CA LYS A 27 23.42 -16.35 10.74
C LYS A 27 24.94 -16.59 10.71
N ILE A 28 25.61 -16.16 9.64
CA ILE A 28 27.07 -16.20 9.53
C ILE A 28 27.63 -14.90 10.12
N PRO A 29 28.63 -14.94 11.00
CA PRO A 29 29.22 -13.72 11.55
C PRO A 29 29.69 -12.76 10.45
N TYR A 30 29.36 -11.48 10.59
CA TYR A 30 29.68 -10.46 9.59
C TYR A 30 31.19 -10.43 9.25
N ASN A 31 32.05 -10.60 10.26
CA ASN A 31 33.49 -10.66 10.08
C ASN A 31 33.92 -11.81 9.15
N THR A 32 33.22 -12.95 9.20
CA THR A 32 33.47 -14.09 8.31
C THR A 32 33.05 -13.76 6.88
N VAL A 33 31.89 -13.14 6.69
CA VAL A 33 31.39 -12.72 5.36
C VAL A 33 32.35 -11.72 4.70
N VAL A 34 32.82 -10.72 5.45
CA VAL A 34 33.81 -9.75 4.96
C VAL A 34 35.17 -10.43 4.70
N GLY A 35 35.53 -11.40 5.52
CA GLY A 35 36.76 -12.18 5.39
C GLY A 35 36.87 -12.97 4.09
N TRP A 36 35.75 -13.34 3.45
CA TRP A 36 35.76 -14.04 2.17
C TRP A 36 36.37 -13.21 1.03
N ARG A 37 36.28 -11.88 1.09
CA ARG A 37 36.97 -11.00 0.14
C ARG A 37 38.49 -11.18 0.22
N LYS A 38 39.03 -11.27 1.44
CA LYS A 38 40.47 -11.48 1.65
C LYS A 38 40.93 -12.88 1.25
N LYS A 39 40.05 -13.89 1.41
CA LYS A 39 40.33 -15.27 1.02
C LYS A 39 40.13 -15.56 -0.47
N GLY A 40 39.49 -14.65 -1.23
CA GLY A 40 39.18 -14.82 -2.65
C GLY A 40 38.06 -15.81 -2.97
N TYR A 41 37.64 -16.61 -1.99
CA TYR A 41 36.67 -17.68 -2.13
C TYR A 41 35.50 -17.53 -1.14
N VAL A 42 34.31 -17.91 -1.60
CA VAL A 42 33.08 -17.98 -0.81
C VAL A 42 32.59 -19.43 -0.71
N PRO A 43 32.33 -19.95 0.50
CA PRO A 43 31.82 -21.30 0.66
C PRO A 43 30.52 -21.56 -0.13
N ALA A 44 30.42 -22.74 -0.75
CA ALA A 44 29.27 -23.09 -1.59
C ALA A 44 27.90 -22.93 -0.88
N TYR A 45 27.83 -23.28 0.42
CA TYR A 45 26.60 -23.13 1.20
C TYR A 45 26.14 -21.67 1.32
N ALA A 46 27.08 -20.71 1.38
CA ALA A 46 26.75 -19.29 1.48
C ALA A 46 26.06 -18.79 0.21
N MET A 47 26.44 -19.34 -0.95
CA MET A 47 25.77 -19.04 -2.22
C MET A 47 24.34 -19.58 -2.26
N VAL A 48 24.10 -20.79 -1.72
CA VAL A 48 22.75 -21.36 -1.62
C VAL A 48 21.86 -20.46 -0.76
N ILE A 49 22.39 -20.01 0.38
CA ILE A 49 21.67 -19.09 1.27
C ILE A 49 21.40 -17.75 0.58
N LEU A 50 22.34 -17.22 -0.20
CA LEU A 50 22.14 -15.98 -0.94
C LEU A 50 21.02 -16.13 -1.99
N LYS A 51 20.96 -17.27 -2.68
CA LYS A 51 19.87 -17.55 -3.62
C LYS A 51 18.51 -17.63 -2.92
N ASP A 52 18.43 -18.26 -1.76
CA ASP A 52 17.20 -18.30 -0.95
C ASP A 52 16.78 -16.90 -0.50
N MET A 53 17.73 -16.08 -0.04
CA MET A 53 17.49 -14.68 0.35
C MET A 53 16.93 -13.85 -0.80
N ILE A 54 17.51 -13.99 -2.01
CA ILE A 54 17.04 -13.31 -3.22
C ILE A 54 15.62 -13.76 -3.57
N TYR A 55 15.35 -15.07 -3.49
CA TYR A 55 14.03 -15.62 -3.80
C TYR A 55 12.94 -15.07 -2.88
N ARG A 56 13.19 -15.06 -1.57
CA ARG A 56 12.22 -14.54 -0.58
C ARG A 56 11.91 -13.06 -0.76
N LYS A 57 12.93 -12.24 -1.02
CA LYS A 57 12.73 -10.81 -1.29
C LYS A 57 11.79 -10.57 -2.46
N LYS A 58 11.95 -11.32 -3.56
CA LYS A 58 11.05 -11.22 -4.71
C LYS A 58 9.62 -11.61 -4.37
N LEU A 59 9.46 -12.68 -3.59
CA LEU A 59 8.15 -13.14 -3.14
C LEU A 59 7.45 -12.11 -2.25
N ASP A 60 8.19 -11.44 -1.37
CA ASP A 60 7.66 -10.34 -0.54
C ASP A 60 7.26 -9.13 -1.42
N GLU A 61 8.11 -8.74 -2.38
CA GLU A 61 7.82 -7.65 -3.32
C GLU A 61 6.57 -7.92 -4.18
N GLU A 62 6.42 -9.14 -4.69
CA GLU A 62 5.24 -9.57 -5.45
C GLU A 62 3.98 -9.57 -4.57
N THR A 63 4.09 -10.05 -3.34
CA THR A 63 2.99 -10.05 -2.37
C THR A 63 2.57 -8.62 -2.04
N GLU A 64 3.51 -7.72 -1.77
CA GLU A 64 3.24 -6.30 -1.53
C GLU A 64 2.52 -5.65 -2.71
N GLN A 65 2.98 -5.90 -3.94
CA GLN A 65 2.35 -5.35 -5.13
C GLN A 65 0.92 -5.84 -5.29
N THR A 66 0.68 -7.13 -5.02
CA THR A 66 -0.64 -7.74 -5.10
C THR A 66 -1.58 -7.15 -4.05
N LEU A 67 -1.11 -6.98 -2.82
CA LEU A 67 -1.87 -6.34 -1.74
C LEU A 67 -2.18 -4.87 -2.07
N LYS A 68 -1.20 -4.09 -2.53
CA LYS A 68 -1.41 -2.69 -2.95
C LYS A 68 -2.44 -2.57 -4.08
N ARG A 69 -2.36 -3.46 -5.08
CA ARG A 69 -3.35 -3.54 -6.18
C ARG A 69 -4.75 -3.88 -5.69
N ASN A 70 -4.89 -4.73 -4.68
CA ASN A 70 -6.19 -5.10 -4.13
C ASN A 70 -6.76 -4.03 -3.19
N ILE A 71 -5.92 -3.26 -2.49
CA ILE A 71 -6.37 -2.23 -1.55
C ILE A 71 -6.85 -0.95 -2.27
N GLN A 72 -6.18 -0.53 -3.34
CA GLN A 72 -6.57 0.68 -4.09
C GLN A 72 -8.03 0.68 -4.61
N PRO A 73 -8.58 -0.39 -5.21
CA PRO A 73 -9.98 -0.40 -5.63
C PRO A 73 -10.93 -0.43 -4.42
N ILE A 74 -10.57 -1.10 -3.33
CA ILE A 74 -11.43 -1.18 -2.12
C ILE A 74 -11.57 0.21 -1.47
N ILE A 75 -10.49 0.97 -1.34
CA ILE A 75 -10.54 2.33 -0.78
C ILE A 75 -11.29 3.30 -1.71
N ASN A 76 -11.07 3.21 -3.03
CA ASN A 76 -11.73 4.11 -4.00
C ASN A 76 -13.21 3.79 -4.23
N GLN A 77 -13.65 2.55 -4.01
CA GLN A 77 -15.06 2.15 -4.18
C GLN A 77 -15.90 2.43 -2.92
N ASN A 78 -15.32 2.32 -1.73
CA ASN A 78 -16.09 2.46 -0.48
C ASN A 78 -16.40 3.93 -0.11
N HIS A 79 -15.61 4.88 -0.58
CA HIS A 79 -15.72 6.31 -0.21
C HIS A 79 -16.36 7.18 -1.30
N LYS A 80 -16.58 6.63 -2.50
CA LYS A 80 -17.18 7.35 -3.61
C LYS A 80 -18.67 7.07 -3.69
N LEU A 81 -19.46 8.13 -3.84
CA LEU A 81 -20.89 7.99 -4.13
C LEU A 81 -21.08 7.33 -5.49
N THR A 82 -22.06 6.43 -5.57
CA THR A 82 -22.54 5.91 -6.86
C THR A 82 -23.26 7.02 -7.62
N LYS A 83 -23.35 6.92 -8.95
CA LYS A 83 -24.07 7.92 -9.78
C LYS A 83 -25.52 8.17 -9.31
N ASN A 84 -26.19 7.12 -8.80
CA ASN A 84 -27.55 7.25 -8.27
C ASN A 84 -27.57 8.05 -6.95
N GLU A 85 -26.63 7.78 -6.05
CA GLU A 85 -26.47 8.54 -4.80
C GLU A 85 -26.11 10.01 -5.08
N GLU A 86 -25.21 10.26 -6.04
CA GLU A 86 -24.87 11.63 -6.47
C GLU A 86 -26.08 12.37 -7.05
N ASN A 87 -26.87 11.72 -7.91
CA ASN A 87 -28.06 12.33 -8.51
C ASN A 87 -29.13 12.64 -7.46
N ARG A 88 -29.34 11.72 -6.49
CA ARG A 88 -30.27 11.95 -5.36
C ARG A 88 -29.79 13.07 -4.44
N LEU A 89 -28.48 13.16 -4.20
CA LEU A 89 -27.91 14.26 -3.41
C LEU A 89 -28.10 15.59 -4.16
N LYS A 90 -27.82 15.64 -5.46
CA LYS A 90 -28.04 16.85 -6.29
C LYS A 90 -29.51 17.26 -6.32
N SER A 91 -30.45 16.32 -6.39
CA SER A 91 -31.88 16.65 -6.41
C SER A 91 -32.36 17.30 -5.11
N VAL A 92 -31.82 16.91 -3.96
CA VAL A 92 -32.14 17.53 -2.65
C VAL A 92 -31.76 19.02 -2.62
N PHE A 93 -30.67 19.36 -3.30
CA PHE A 93 -30.15 20.73 -3.36
C PHE A 93 -30.55 21.45 -4.65
N TRP A 94 -31.50 20.91 -5.43
CA TRP A 94 -32.01 21.56 -6.62
C TRP A 94 -32.62 22.93 -6.28
N GLY A 95 -32.24 23.96 -7.05
CA GLY A 95 -32.66 25.35 -6.80
C GLY A 95 -31.96 26.03 -5.62
N THR A 96 -30.88 25.46 -5.07
CA THR A 96 -30.02 26.14 -4.10
C THR A 96 -28.72 26.64 -4.75
N ASN A 97 -28.07 27.62 -4.11
CA ASN A 97 -26.77 28.14 -4.55
C ASN A 97 -25.59 27.25 -4.12
N PHE A 98 -25.83 26.05 -3.59
CA PHE A 98 -24.77 25.13 -3.19
C PHE A 98 -24.26 24.35 -4.40
N THR A 99 -22.95 24.42 -4.65
CA THR A 99 -22.29 23.55 -5.62
C THR A 99 -22.13 22.14 -5.07
N THR A 100 -21.81 21.17 -5.94
CA THR A 100 -21.54 19.79 -5.48
C THR A 100 -20.38 19.75 -4.48
N ASP A 101 -19.35 20.57 -4.70
CA ASP A 101 -18.19 20.67 -3.80
C ASP A 101 -18.57 21.29 -2.45
N ASP A 102 -19.44 22.31 -2.43
CA ASP A 102 -19.94 22.91 -1.19
C ASP A 102 -20.74 21.92 -0.36
N ILE A 103 -21.54 21.07 -1.00
CA ILE A 103 -22.32 20.02 -0.34
C ILE A 103 -21.38 18.98 0.28
N LEU A 104 -20.41 18.48 -0.49
CA LEU A 104 -19.46 17.48 -0.02
C LEU A 104 -18.61 18.01 1.14
N LYS A 105 -18.09 19.23 1.00
CA LYS A 105 -17.34 19.92 2.05
C LYS A 105 -18.20 20.16 3.29
N GLY A 106 -19.44 20.61 3.11
CA GLY A 106 -20.39 20.84 4.19
C GLY A 106 -20.77 19.56 4.95
N ILE A 107 -20.83 18.41 4.27
CA ILE A 107 -21.03 17.11 4.93
C ILE A 107 -19.81 16.75 5.79
N LYS A 108 -18.59 16.89 5.26
CA LYS A 108 -17.34 16.61 6.01
C LYS A 108 -17.16 17.54 7.22
N GLU A 109 -17.52 18.80 7.08
CA GLU A 109 -17.44 19.81 8.14
C GLU A 109 -18.65 19.80 9.09
N LYS A 110 -19.59 18.87 8.92
CA LYS A 110 -20.82 18.74 9.72
C LYS A 110 -21.65 20.04 9.75
N ASN A 111 -21.76 20.72 8.61
CA ASN A 111 -22.55 21.93 8.47
C ASN A 111 -24.04 21.63 8.70
N GLN A 112 -24.61 22.24 9.74
CA GLN A 112 -25.99 21.98 10.17
C GLN A 112 -27.04 22.30 9.10
N LYS A 113 -26.84 23.31 8.25
CA LYS A 113 -27.81 23.66 7.19
C LYS A 113 -27.90 22.58 6.12
N ILE A 114 -26.75 22.02 5.76
CA ILE A 114 -26.64 20.97 4.74
C ILE A 114 -27.13 19.64 5.31
N LEU A 115 -26.75 19.29 6.54
CA LEU A 115 -27.20 18.08 7.21
C LEU A 115 -28.72 18.05 7.40
N LYS A 116 -29.33 19.14 7.91
CA LYS A 116 -30.80 19.23 8.06
C LYS A 116 -31.52 19.04 6.73
N LYS A 117 -31.02 19.65 5.66
CA LYS A 117 -31.64 19.53 4.33
C LYS A 117 -31.59 18.10 3.79
N ILE A 118 -30.51 17.36 4.07
CA ILE A 118 -30.39 15.93 3.75
C ILE A 118 -31.37 15.12 4.63
N GLU A 119 -31.46 15.42 5.91
CA GLU A 119 -32.36 14.74 6.85
C GLU A 119 -33.84 14.90 6.49
N GLU A 120 -34.23 16.09 6.02
CA GLU A 120 -35.61 16.43 5.66
C GLU A 120 -36.04 15.85 4.31
N ASN A 121 -35.12 15.69 3.35
CA ASN A 121 -35.46 15.40 1.95
C ASN A 121 -35.02 14.01 1.46
N LEU A 122 -34.25 13.25 2.25
CA LEU A 122 -33.84 11.88 1.91
C LEU A 122 -34.42 10.85 2.89
N PRO A 123 -34.70 9.61 2.45
CA PRO A 123 -35.03 8.52 3.34
C PRO A 123 -33.85 8.15 4.27
N LEU A 124 -34.15 7.79 5.52
CA LEU A 124 -33.15 7.48 6.56
C LEU A 124 -32.08 6.46 6.14
N ASN A 125 -32.46 5.45 5.35
CA ASN A 125 -31.52 4.44 4.85
C ASN A 125 -30.47 5.05 3.88
N LEU A 126 -30.92 5.92 2.98
CA LEU A 126 -30.05 6.63 2.04
C LEU A 126 -29.17 7.66 2.74
N GLN A 127 -29.69 8.36 3.75
CA GLN A 127 -28.89 9.26 4.58
C GLN A 127 -27.71 8.52 5.22
N LYS A 128 -27.98 7.37 5.89
CA LYS A 128 -26.95 6.55 6.53
C LYS A 128 -25.90 6.05 5.54
N GLN A 129 -26.31 5.63 4.33
CA GLN A 129 -25.37 5.21 3.29
C GLN A 129 -24.50 6.36 2.78
N ILE A 130 -25.10 7.50 2.41
CA ILE A 130 -24.38 8.65 1.84
C ILE A 130 -23.43 9.25 2.88
N LEU A 131 -23.95 9.55 4.08
CA LEU A 131 -23.15 10.13 5.17
C LEU A 131 -22.10 9.13 5.67
N GLY A 132 -22.41 7.84 5.71
CA GLY A 132 -21.46 6.78 6.07
C GLY A 132 -20.32 6.63 5.08
N LYS A 133 -20.54 6.84 3.78
CA LYS A 133 -19.44 6.82 2.81
C LYS A 133 -18.59 8.08 2.86
N LEU A 134 -19.21 9.23 3.07
CA LEU A 134 -18.54 10.54 3.02
C LEU A 134 -17.82 10.94 4.32
N ASN A 135 -18.27 10.45 5.49
CA ASN A 135 -17.63 10.75 6.77
C ASN A 135 -16.33 9.96 7.00
N TYR A 136 -16.15 8.84 6.32
CA TYR A 136 -14.95 8.01 6.41
C TYR A 136 -13.99 8.23 5.23
N ALA A 137 -14.32 9.17 4.32
CA ALA A 137 -13.58 9.56 3.11
C ALA A 137 -12.62 10.73 3.30
#